data_AF-A0A963K2Z6-F1
#
_entry.id   AF-A0A963K2Z6-F1
#
_cell.length_a   1.000
_cell.length_b   1.000
_cell.length_c   1.000
_cell.angle_alpha   90.00
_cell.angle_beta   90.00
_cell.angle_gamma   90.00
#
_symmetry.space_group_name_H-M   'P 1'
#
loop_
_entity.id
_entity.type
_entity.pdbx_description
1 polymer ?
#
loop_
_entity_poly.entity_id
_entity_poly.type
_entity_poly.pdbx_seq_one_letter_code
_entity_poly.pdbx_strand_id
1 'polypeptide(L)'
;APQALSTVFLLFTPDLLVSTAQANGLAITLDQAQTLADAAMAGQVLTAEQARLVVDIIAMPEVASLAGSVQDAVLSPVYLTTALLSAHMIIFWLSQDSNVTPPVCLTAFAAAAIAKTPPMATGLTAWRIAKGLYIVPILFAYTPYLSGDWPLALEITFFAAFGIYALAVGFEGHGEHPIPHWLRPVIFAIGVFLIWPTGRLSQIAAVVALVAVMLLAAKLAPKREYASPVETA
;
A
#
# COMPACT_ATOMS: atom_id res chain seq x y z
N ALA A 1 10.26 -20.90 -30.06
CA ALA A 1 10.04 -19.72 -30.92
C ALA A 1 8.56 -19.31 -31.02
N PRO A 2 7.61 -20.16 -31.45
CA PRO A 2 6.21 -19.73 -31.62
C PRO A 2 5.48 -19.38 -30.31
N GLN A 3 5.77 -20.10 -29.22
CA GLN A 3 5.18 -19.82 -27.90
C GLN A 3 5.67 -18.49 -27.29
N ALA A 4 6.88 -18.05 -27.62
CA ALA A 4 7.40 -16.77 -27.13
C ALA A 4 6.68 -15.58 -27.80
N LEU A 5 6.34 -15.70 -29.08
CA LEU A 5 5.59 -14.69 -29.83
C LEU A 5 4.15 -14.56 -29.31
N SER A 6 3.47 -15.67 -29.01
CA SER A 6 2.11 -15.65 -28.43
C SER A 6 2.09 -15.05 -27.03
N THR A 7 3.10 -15.31 -26.20
CA THR A 7 3.20 -14.74 -24.85
C THR A 7 3.56 -13.26 -24.87
N VAL A 8 4.40 -12.81 -25.82
CA VAL A 8 4.64 -11.37 -26.02
C VAL A 8 3.36 -10.68 -26.49
N PHE A 9 2.61 -11.27 -27.43
CA PHE A 9 1.37 -10.67 -27.94
C PHE A 9 0.25 -10.57 -26.90
N LEU A 10 0.18 -11.53 -25.97
CA LEU A 10 -0.74 -11.54 -24.82
C LEU A 10 -0.56 -10.33 -23.87
N LEU A 11 0.62 -9.70 -23.89
CA LEU A 11 1.00 -8.64 -22.95
C LEU A 11 0.80 -7.22 -23.52
N PHE A 12 0.49 -7.10 -24.82
CA PHE A 12 0.20 -5.82 -25.47
C PHE A 12 -1.27 -5.74 -25.85
N THR A 13 -2.00 -4.74 -25.36
CA THR A 13 -3.29 -4.38 -25.96
C THR A 13 -3.06 -3.92 -27.40
N PRO A 14 -3.98 -4.19 -28.35
CA PRO A 14 -3.85 -3.72 -29.73
C PRO A 14 -3.56 -2.22 -29.85
N ASP A 15 -4.09 -1.41 -28.92
CA ASP A 15 -3.82 0.04 -28.84
C ASP A 15 -2.36 0.38 -28.52
N LEU A 16 -1.73 -0.38 -27.62
CA LEU A 16 -0.33 -0.19 -27.26
C LEU A 16 0.61 -0.59 -28.39
N LEU A 17 0.25 -1.64 -29.14
CA LEU A 17 0.94 -2.05 -30.37
C LEU A 17 0.91 -0.97 -31.44
N VAL A 18 -0.28 -0.40 -31.71
CA VAL A 18 -0.43 0.66 -32.71
C VAL A 18 0.36 1.91 -32.32
N SER A 19 0.27 2.34 -31.06
CA SER A 19 0.96 3.56 -30.59
C SER A 19 2.48 3.42 -30.65
N THR A 20 3.04 2.27 -30.26
CA THR A 20 4.50 2.02 -30.31
C THR A 20 5.03 1.87 -31.72
N ALA A 21 4.29 1.20 -32.61
CA ALA A 21 4.66 1.05 -34.01
C ALA A 21 4.62 2.38 -34.77
N GLN A 22 3.58 3.20 -34.56
CA GLN A 22 3.48 4.53 -35.18
C GLN A 22 4.58 5.49 -34.72
N ALA A 23 4.96 5.43 -33.44
CA ALA A 23 6.08 6.21 -32.90
C ALA A 23 7.43 5.87 -33.55
N ASN A 24 7.56 4.64 -34.07
CA ASN A 24 8.76 4.12 -34.73
C ASN A 24 8.64 4.07 -36.27
N GLY A 25 7.65 4.78 -36.85
CA GLY A 25 7.49 4.91 -38.30
C GLY A 25 6.85 3.71 -39.01
N LEU A 26 6.34 2.72 -38.26
CA LEU A 26 5.54 1.62 -38.80
C LEU A 26 4.06 2.00 -38.79
N ALA A 27 3.48 2.17 -39.98
CA ALA A 27 2.06 2.44 -40.15
C ALA A 27 1.24 1.15 -40.06
N ILE A 28 0.90 0.73 -38.84
CA ILE A 28 -0.08 -0.33 -38.58
C ILE A 28 -1.41 0.27 -38.08
N THR A 29 -2.52 -0.30 -38.54
CA THR A 29 -3.86 0.06 -38.06
C THR A 29 -4.28 -0.79 -36.86
N LEU A 30 -5.27 -0.31 -36.10
CA LEU A 30 -5.82 -1.05 -34.96
C LEU A 30 -6.41 -2.40 -35.38
N ASP A 31 -7.06 -2.44 -36.54
CA ASP A 31 -7.58 -3.67 -37.13
C ASP A 31 -6.47 -4.69 -37.44
N GLN A 32 -5.34 -4.23 -38.00
CA GLN A 32 -4.17 -5.08 -38.25
C GLN A 32 -3.53 -5.57 -36.95
N ALA A 33 -3.40 -4.71 -35.94
CA ALA A 33 -2.88 -5.08 -34.63
C ALA A 33 -3.77 -6.09 -33.90
N GLN A 34 -5.09 -5.92 -34.00
CA GLN A 34 -6.07 -6.82 -33.40
C GLN A 34 -6.10 -8.17 -34.11
N THR A 35 -6.01 -8.20 -35.43
CA THR A 35 -5.90 -9.44 -36.22
C THR A 35 -4.65 -10.24 -35.86
N LEU A 36 -3.52 -9.55 -35.65
CA LEU A 36 -2.28 -10.19 -35.19
C LEU A 36 -2.44 -10.75 -33.76
N ALA A 37 -3.16 -10.05 -32.89
CA ALA A 37 -3.50 -10.52 -31.54
C ALA A 37 -4.35 -11.78 -31.57
N ASP A 38 -5.44 -11.76 -32.33
CA ASP A 38 -6.34 -12.91 -32.43
C ASP A 38 -5.64 -14.13 -33.04
N ALA A 39 -4.78 -13.92 -34.04
CA ALA A 39 -3.97 -14.99 -34.63
C ALA A 39 -2.94 -15.57 -33.64
N ALA A 40 -2.28 -14.72 -32.85
CA ALA A 40 -1.35 -15.15 -31.80
C ALA A 40 -2.06 -15.92 -30.68
N MET A 41 -3.25 -15.45 -30.28
CA MET A 41 -4.13 -16.08 -29.28
C MET A 41 -4.66 -17.45 -29.74
N ALA A 42 -4.99 -17.58 -31.02
CA ALA A 42 -5.47 -18.81 -31.62
C ALA A 42 -4.34 -19.79 -31.99
N GLY A 43 -3.07 -19.44 -31.74
CA GLY A 43 -1.91 -20.28 -32.09
C GLY A 43 -1.76 -20.51 -33.60
N GLN A 44 -2.27 -19.60 -34.43
CA GLN A 44 -2.23 -19.71 -35.88
C GLN A 44 -0.84 -19.40 -36.42
N VAL A 45 -0.49 -20.05 -37.52
CA VAL A 45 0.76 -19.77 -38.24
C VAL A 45 0.62 -18.41 -38.93
N LEU A 46 1.42 -17.44 -38.49
CA LEU A 46 1.47 -16.10 -39.10
C LEU A 46 1.98 -16.18 -40.55
N THR A 47 1.46 -15.32 -41.43
CA THR A 47 2.01 -15.16 -42.77
C THR A 47 3.41 -14.55 -42.71
N ALA A 48 4.20 -14.69 -43.78
CA ALA A 48 5.58 -14.18 -43.81
C ALA A 48 5.67 -12.66 -43.56
N GLU A 49 4.70 -11.89 -44.04
CA GLU A 49 4.61 -10.45 -43.82
C GLU A 49 4.24 -10.11 -42.36
N GLN A 50 3.27 -10.84 -41.80
CA GLN A 50 2.87 -10.70 -40.40
C GLN A 50 4.02 -11.08 -39.46
N ALA A 51 4.73 -12.16 -39.74
CA ALA A 51 5.88 -12.60 -38.97
C ALA A 51 7.01 -11.56 -39.00
N ARG A 52 7.27 -10.94 -40.15
CA ARG A 52 8.28 -9.88 -40.28
C ARG A 52 7.91 -8.62 -39.50
N LEU A 53 6.66 -8.18 -39.58
CA LEU A 53 6.15 -7.06 -38.78
C LEU A 53 6.26 -7.32 -37.28
N VAL A 54 5.90 -8.53 -36.84
CA VAL A 54 6.01 -8.92 -35.42
C VAL A 54 7.46 -8.94 -34.95
N VAL A 55 8.38 -9.44 -35.77
CA VAL A 55 9.82 -9.44 -35.44
C VAL A 55 10.36 -8.01 -35.35
N ASP A 56 9.98 -7.13 -36.27
CA ASP A 56 10.42 -5.73 -36.27
C ASP A 56 9.86 -4.96 -35.04
N ILE A 57 8.61 -5.23 -34.64
CA ILE A 57 7.99 -4.64 -33.44
C ILE A 57 8.66 -5.15 -32.16
N ILE A 58 8.94 -6.45 -32.05
CA ILE A 58 9.57 -7.04 -30.86
C ILE A 58 11.03 -6.61 -30.73
N ALA A 59 11.71 -6.36 -31.85
CA ALA A 59 13.07 -5.86 -31.87
C ALA A 59 13.19 -4.39 -31.44
N MET A 60 12.07 -3.68 -31.24
CA MET A 60 12.10 -2.29 -30.76
C MET A 60 12.60 -2.22 -29.31
N PRO A 61 13.52 -1.29 -28.97
CA PRO A 61 14.09 -1.19 -27.63
C PRO A 61 13.04 -0.97 -26.54
N GLU A 62 12.02 -0.14 -26.78
CA GLU A 62 10.94 0.09 -25.80
C GLU A 62 10.09 -1.18 -25.59
N VAL A 63 9.76 -1.89 -26.67
CA VAL A 63 8.96 -3.13 -26.63
C VAL A 63 9.74 -4.26 -25.95
N ALA A 64 11.04 -4.40 -26.23
CA ALA A 64 11.89 -5.40 -25.61
C ALA A 64 12.08 -5.16 -24.09
N SER A 65 12.26 -3.89 -23.69
CA SER A 65 12.38 -3.52 -22.28
C SER A 65 11.07 -3.72 -21.51
N LEU A 66 9.94 -3.35 -22.11
CA LEU A 66 8.63 -3.53 -21.53
C LEU A 66 8.26 -5.02 -21.47
N ALA A 67 8.46 -5.76 -22.55
CA ALA A 67 8.24 -7.21 -22.59
C ALA A 67 9.09 -7.94 -21.55
N GLY A 68 10.35 -7.55 -21.34
CA GLY A 68 11.18 -8.10 -20.26
C GLY A 68 10.60 -7.83 -18.87
N SER A 69 10.24 -6.58 -18.58
CA SER A 69 9.66 -6.21 -17.27
C SER A 69 8.30 -6.85 -17.00
N VAL A 70 7.46 -7.01 -18.03
CA VAL A 70 6.14 -7.62 -17.93
C VAL A 70 6.26 -9.15 -17.90
N GLN A 71 7.20 -9.76 -18.63
CA GLN A 71 7.49 -11.19 -18.52
C GLN A 71 8.02 -11.54 -17.13
N ASP A 72 8.95 -10.77 -16.57
CA ASP A 72 9.44 -11.02 -15.21
C ASP A 72 8.33 -10.83 -14.16
N ALA A 73 7.44 -9.86 -14.34
CA ALA A 73 6.30 -9.63 -13.45
C ALA A 73 5.18 -10.69 -13.60
N VAL A 74 4.92 -11.20 -14.80
CA VAL A 74 3.81 -12.13 -15.08
C VAL A 74 4.24 -13.60 -14.99
N LEU A 75 5.51 -13.92 -15.23
CA LEU A 75 6.00 -15.30 -15.34
C LEU A 75 6.92 -15.74 -14.20
N SER A 76 7.42 -14.83 -13.36
CA SER A 76 8.20 -15.22 -12.17
C SER A 76 7.28 -15.92 -11.15
N PRO A 77 7.47 -17.23 -10.87
CA PRO A 77 6.67 -17.93 -9.86
C PRO A 77 6.79 -17.28 -8.47
N VAL A 78 7.94 -16.64 -8.21
CA VAL A 78 8.23 -15.92 -6.96
C VAL A 78 7.36 -14.67 -6.83
N TYR A 79 7.20 -13.89 -7.91
CA TYR A 79 6.35 -12.70 -7.89
C TYR A 79 4.88 -13.07 -7.70
N LEU A 80 4.38 -14.06 -8.44
CA LEU A 80 2.99 -14.53 -8.30
C LEU A 80 2.71 -15.07 -6.89
N THR A 81 3.65 -15.83 -6.33
CA THR A 81 3.52 -16.38 -4.96
C THR A 81 3.54 -15.26 -3.92
N THR A 82 4.39 -14.25 -4.09
CA THR A 82 4.43 -13.07 -3.22
C THR A 82 3.13 -12.27 -3.30
N ALA A 83 2.65 -11.98 -4.50
CA ALA A 83 1.40 -11.24 -4.70
C ALA A 83 0.21 -11.99 -4.08
N LEU A 84 0.16 -13.31 -4.25
CA LEU A 84 -0.84 -14.16 -3.62
C LEU A 84 -0.72 -14.11 -2.09
N LEU A 85 0.49 -14.20 -1.54
CA LEU A 85 0.74 -14.08 -0.10
C LEU A 85 0.28 -12.72 0.44
N SER A 86 0.63 -11.61 -0.23
CA SER A 86 0.17 -10.27 0.14
C SER A 86 -1.35 -10.17 0.14
N ALA A 87 -2.03 -10.68 -0.90
CA ALA A 87 -3.49 -10.69 -0.97
C ALA A 87 -4.11 -11.49 0.18
N HIS A 88 -3.58 -12.67 0.49
CA HIS A 88 -4.03 -13.48 1.62
C HIS A 88 -3.81 -12.77 2.95
N MET A 89 -2.65 -12.15 3.15
CA MET A 89 -2.34 -11.41 4.38
C MET A 89 -3.22 -10.17 4.57
N ILE A 90 -3.58 -9.49 3.48
CA ILE A 90 -4.52 -8.35 3.52
C ILE A 90 -5.90 -8.84 3.96
N ILE A 91 -6.43 -9.89 3.32
CA ILE A 91 -7.75 -10.44 3.68
C ILE A 91 -7.74 -10.97 5.12
N PHE A 92 -6.69 -11.70 5.50
CA PHE A 92 -6.50 -12.21 6.85
C PHE A 92 -6.47 -11.07 7.88
N TRP A 93 -5.72 -10.00 7.62
CA TRP A 93 -5.64 -8.84 8.51
C TRP A 93 -6.98 -8.12 8.65
N LEU A 94 -7.65 -7.83 7.53
CA LEU A 94 -8.97 -7.19 7.54
C LEU A 94 -10.04 -8.07 8.20
N SER A 95 -9.89 -9.40 8.15
CA SER A 95 -10.76 -10.30 8.93
C SER A 95 -10.59 -10.08 10.44
N GLN A 96 -9.38 -9.79 10.93
CA GLN A 96 -9.14 -9.50 12.35
C GLN A 96 -9.63 -8.10 12.73
N ASP A 97 -9.53 -7.13 11.82
CA ASP A 97 -10.10 -5.80 12.00
C ASP A 97 -11.63 -5.81 12.20
N SER A 98 -12.33 -6.80 11.62
CA SER A 98 -13.76 -6.98 11.88
C SER A 98 -14.09 -7.19 13.37
N ASN A 99 -13.16 -7.76 14.15
CA ASN A 99 -13.31 -7.97 15.59
C ASN A 99 -13.15 -6.68 16.42
N VAL A 100 -12.70 -5.56 15.83
CA VAL A 100 -12.65 -4.25 16.52
C VAL A 100 -13.81 -3.33 16.12
N THR A 101 -14.66 -3.74 15.17
CA THR A 101 -15.77 -2.92 14.67
C THR A 101 -17.06 -3.14 15.48
N PRO A 102 -17.68 -2.09 16.04
CA PRO A 102 -19.00 -2.21 16.67
C PRO A 102 -20.07 -2.59 15.64
N PRO A 103 -21.02 -3.49 15.96
CA PRO A 103 -21.35 -4.06 17.27
C PRO A 103 -20.62 -5.35 17.67
N VAL A 104 -19.64 -5.83 16.88
CA VAL A 104 -19.05 -7.18 17.03
C VAL A 104 -17.85 -7.21 17.99
N CYS A 105 -17.33 -6.06 18.42
CA CYS A 105 -16.11 -5.91 19.23
C CYS A 105 -16.20 -6.47 20.68
N LEU A 106 -16.22 -7.81 20.81
CA LEU A 106 -16.40 -8.54 22.08
C LEU A 106 -15.41 -8.12 23.17
N THR A 107 -14.13 -7.90 22.83
CA THR A 107 -13.11 -7.52 23.80
C THR A 107 -13.38 -6.13 24.40
N ALA A 108 -13.80 -5.17 23.57
CA ALA A 108 -14.18 -3.84 24.03
C ALA A 108 -15.45 -3.87 24.88
N PHE A 109 -16.40 -4.75 24.55
CA PHE A 109 -17.63 -4.92 25.33
C PHE A 109 -17.40 -5.59 26.67
N ALA A 110 -16.50 -6.59 26.73
CA ALA A 110 -16.05 -7.19 27.99
C ALA A 110 -15.33 -6.15 28.87
N ALA A 111 -14.44 -5.33 28.29
CA ALA A 111 -13.80 -4.23 28.99
C ALA A 111 -14.81 -3.19 29.50
N ALA A 112 -15.83 -2.87 28.70
CA ALA A 112 -16.91 -1.96 29.09
C ALA A 112 -17.71 -2.49 30.30
N ALA A 113 -17.97 -3.80 30.35
CA ALA A 113 -18.65 -4.44 31.48
C ALA A 113 -17.84 -4.33 32.78
N ILE A 114 -16.51 -4.53 32.71
CA ILE A 114 -15.60 -4.35 33.86
C ILE A 114 -15.55 -2.88 34.28
N ALA A 115 -15.43 -1.96 33.32
CA ALA A 115 -15.35 -0.52 33.56
C ALA A 115 -16.70 0.16 33.88
N LYS A 116 -17.81 -0.59 33.86
CA LYS A 116 -19.18 -0.08 34.05
C LYS A 116 -19.55 1.08 33.10
N THR A 117 -19.13 0.98 31.84
CA THR A 117 -19.41 1.97 30.80
C THR A 117 -20.36 1.41 29.73
N PRO A 118 -21.06 2.27 28.95
CA PRO A 118 -21.91 1.81 27.86
C PRO A 118 -21.07 1.04 26.81
N PRO A 119 -21.41 -0.23 26.48
CA PRO A 119 -20.61 -1.05 25.57
C PRO A 119 -20.42 -0.43 24.18
N MET A 120 -21.49 0.11 23.60
CA MET A 120 -21.44 0.73 22.28
C MET A 120 -20.52 1.95 22.22
N ALA A 121 -20.56 2.83 23.24
CA ALA A 121 -19.71 4.02 23.30
C ALA A 121 -18.23 3.65 23.47
N THR A 122 -17.96 2.62 24.28
CA THR A 122 -16.61 2.07 24.47
C THR A 122 -16.08 1.44 23.20
N GLY A 123 -16.90 0.64 22.52
CA GLY A 123 -16.56 0.04 21.22
C GLY A 123 -16.26 1.10 20.16
N LEU A 124 -17.08 2.15 20.04
CA LEU A 124 -16.85 3.22 19.07
C LEU A 124 -15.55 3.99 19.37
N THR A 125 -15.24 4.20 20.64
CA THR A 125 -13.98 4.85 21.06
C THR A 125 -12.78 3.96 20.73
N ALA A 126 -12.84 2.67 21.06
CA ALA A 126 -11.79 1.71 20.73
C ALA A 126 -11.56 1.63 19.21
N TRP A 127 -12.63 1.56 18.42
CA TRP A 127 -12.57 1.51 16.96
C TRP A 127 -11.91 2.75 16.34
N ARG A 128 -12.19 3.95 16.88
CA ARG A 128 -11.54 5.19 16.43
C ARG A 128 -10.03 5.15 16.60
N ILE A 129 -9.54 4.68 17.75
CA ILE A 129 -8.12 4.53 18.04
C ILE A 129 -7.50 3.43 17.18
N ALA A 130 -8.26 2.36 16.90
CA ALA A 130 -7.82 1.22 16.09
C ALA A 130 -7.64 1.55 14.60
N LYS A 131 -8.01 2.74 14.10
CA LYS A 131 -7.85 3.09 12.67
C LYS A 131 -6.40 2.98 12.14
N GLY A 132 -5.41 3.02 13.02
CA GLY A 132 -4.02 2.72 12.66
C GLY A 132 -3.83 1.32 12.04
N LEU A 133 -4.70 0.36 12.34
CA LEU A 133 -4.66 -1.00 11.80
C LEU A 133 -4.83 -1.04 10.27
N TYR A 134 -5.50 -0.06 9.66
CA TYR A 134 -5.68 0.00 8.20
C TYR A 134 -4.38 0.30 7.43
N ILE A 135 -3.32 0.72 8.12
CA ILE A 135 -2.00 0.97 7.51
C ILE A 135 -1.30 -0.33 7.15
N VAL A 136 -1.45 -1.38 7.96
CA VAL A 136 -0.71 -2.64 7.78
C VAL A 136 -1.03 -3.33 6.44
N PRO A 137 -2.29 -3.42 5.99
CA PRO A 137 -2.61 -3.91 4.65
C PRO A 137 -1.94 -3.11 3.51
N ILE A 138 -1.80 -1.79 3.68
CA ILE A 138 -1.12 -0.92 2.70
C ILE A 138 0.37 -1.29 2.64
N LEU A 139 1.00 -1.56 3.80
CA LEU A 139 2.38 -2.02 3.84
C LEU A 139 2.57 -3.37 3.13
N PHE A 140 1.64 -4.32 3.32
CA PHE A 140 1.70 -5.62 2.62
C PHE A 140 1.59 -5.48 1.09
N ALA A 141 0.83 -4.50 0.61
CA ALA A 141 0.60 -4.28 -0.81
C ALA A 141 1.74 -3.49 -1.49
N TYR A 142 2.26 -2.46 -0.83
CA TYR A 142 3.10 -1.44 -1.48
C TYR A 142 4.54 -1.39 -0.99
N THR A 143 4.93 -2.27 -0.07
CA THR A 143 6.31 -2.36 0.42
C THR A 143 6.83 -3.78 0.33
N PRO A 144 8.15 -3.99 0.28
CA PRO A 144 8.74 -5.33 0.31
C PRO A 144 8.69 -5.96 1.72
N TYR A 145 7.65 -5.68 2.52
CA TYR A 145 7.53 -6.18 3.89
C TYR A 145 7.46 -7.71 3.95
N LEU A 146 6.74 -8.34 3.00
CA LEU A 146 6.55 -9.79 2.93
C LEU A 146 7.54 -10.49 1.99
N SER A 147 8.12 -9.75 1.03
CA SER A 147 9.06 -10.29 0.03
C SER A 147 10.53 -9.97 0.29
N GLY A 148 10.82 -9.01 1.16
CA GLY A 148 12.16 -8.56 1.47
C GLY A 148 12.80 -9.37 2.60
N ASP A 149 14.07 -9.05 2.88
CA ASP A 149 14.83 -9.67 3.96
C ASP A 149 14.33 -9.20 5.34
N TRP A 150 14.61 -10.01 6.36
CA TRP A 150 14.30 -9.68 7.76
C TRP A 150 14.74 -8.29 8.22
N PRO A 151 15.96 -7.80 7.92
CA PRO A 151 16.36 -6.45 8.34
C PRO A 151 15.50 -5.36 7.71
N LEU A 152 15.07 -5.54 6.46
CA LEU A 152 14.22 -4.59 5.76
C LEU A 152 12.80 -4.60 6.34
N ALA A 153 12.26 -5.78 6.65
CA ALA A 153 10.97 -5.90 7.32
C ALA A 153 10.98 -5.23 8.72
N LEU A 154 12.07 -5.38 9.48
CA LEU A 154 12.25 -4.70 10.76
C LEU A 154 12.37 -3.18 10.61
N GLU A 155 13.05 -2.70 9.57
CA GLU A 155 13.15 -1.28 9.25
C GLU A 155 11.78 -0.69 8.90
N ILE A 156 11.02 -1.35 8.03
CA ILE A 156 9.64 -0.95 7.68
C ILE A 156 8.77 -0.94 8.94
N THR A 157 8.87 -1.98 9.78
CA THR A 157 8.14 -2.07 11.06
C THR A 157 8.46 -0.89 11.97
N PHE A 158 9.74 -0.55 12.10
CA PHE A 158 10.21 0.53 12.95
C PHE A 158 9.60 1.87 12.52
N PHE A 159 9.73 2.25 11.26
CA PHE A 159 9.16 3.52 10.77
C PHE A 159 7.63 3.52 10.75
N ALA A 160 7.01 2.40 10.39
CA ALA A 160 5.56 2.23 10.43
C ALA A 160 5.01 2.39 11.85
N ALA A 161 5.72 1.92 12.89
CA ALA A 161 5.30 2.09 14.27
C ALA A 161 5.21 3.58 14.66
N PHE A 162 6.22 4.39 14.31
CA PHE A 162 6.17 5.84 14.51
C PHE A 162 5.10 6.51 13.65
N GLY A 163 4.92 6.06 12.41
CA GLY A 163 3.87 6.57 11.52
C GLY A 163 2.47 6.33 12.07
N ILE A 164 2.18 5.11 12.49
CA ILE A 164 0.90 4.71 13.11
C ILE A 164 0.67 5.48 14.40
N TYR A 165 1.70 5.63 15.24
CA TYR A 165 1.63 6.44 16.45
C TYR A 165 1.25 7.89 16.14
N ALA A 166 1.94 8.53 15.18
CA ALA A 166 1.66 9.90 14.78
C ALA A 166 0.23 10.06 14.22
N LEU A 167 -0.25 9.11 13.40
CA LEU A 167 -1.62 9.13 12.90
C LEU A 167 -2.65 9.00 14.03
N ALA A 168 -2.42 8.10 14.99
CA ALA A 168 -3.29 7.94 16.15
C ALA A 168 -3.36 9.21 17.00
N VAL A 169 -2.20 9.83 17.29
CA VAL A 169 -2.12 11.11 18.00
C VAL A 169 -2.79 12.24 17.21
N GLY A 170 -2.65 12.25 15.88
CA GLY A 170 -3.32 13.22 15.01
C GLY A 170 -4.85 13.12 15.05
N PHE A 171 -5.39 11.89 15.08
CA PHE A 171 -6.84 11.64 15.16
C PHE A 171 -7.43 11.95 16.54
N GLU A 172 -6.80 11.47 17.62
CA GLU A 172 -7.31 11.68 18.98
C GLU A 172 -6.96 13.07 19.54
N GLY A 173 -5.91 13.68 18.99
CA GLY A 173 -5.42 14.98 19.45
C GLY A 173 -4.79 14.96 20.83
N HIS A 174 -4.40 13.77 21.29
CA HIS A 174 -3.77 13.50 22.58
C HIS A 174 -2.72 12.41 22.38
N GLY A 175 -1.49 12.69 22.82
CA GLY A 175 -0.41 11.71 22.96
C GLY A 175 -0.02 11.59 24.43
N GLU A 176 1.26 11.79 24.75
CA GLU A 176 1.71 11.97 26.15
C GLU A 176 1.15 13.27 26.76
N HIS A 177 0.85 14.24 25.91
CA HIS A 177 0.29 15.53 26.27
C HIS A 177 -0.88 15.91 25.33
N PRO A 178 -1.80 16.79 25.77
CA PRO A 178 -2.81 17.36 24.89
C PRO A 178 -2.18 18.09 23.71
N ILE A 179 -2.58 17.77 22.49
CA ILE A 179 -2.04 18.36 21.27
C ILE A 179 -2.94 19.52 20.81
N PRO A 180 -2.39 20.74 20.61
CA PRO A 180 -3.16 21.86 20.09
C PRO A 180 -3.68 21.55 18.68
N HIS A 181 -4.91 21.98 18.39
CA HIS A 181 -5.63 21.61 17.16
C HIS A 181 -4.87 21.94 15.87
N TRP A 182 -4.08 23.02 15.84
CA TRP A 182 -3.28 23.43 14.68
C TRP A 182 -2.05 22.55 14.43
N LEU A 183 -1.54 21.85 15.45
CA LEU A 183 -0.37 20.96 15.33
C LEU A 183 -0.77 19.55 14.87
N ARG A 184 -2.04 19.17 15.06
CA ARG A 184 -2.59 17.88 14.61
C ARG A 184 -2.38 17.59 13.12
N PRO A 185 -2.71 18.49 12.17
CA PRO A 185 -2.47 18.22 10.75
C PRO A 185 -0.99 18.05 10.41
N VAL A 186 -0.09 18.73 11.13
CA VAL A 186 1.36 18.58 10.96
C VAL A 186 1.81 17.18 11.40
N ILE A 187 1.39 16.74 12.58
CA ILE A 187 1.69 15.38 13.08
C ILE A 187 1.11 14.33 12.14
N PHE A 188 -0.12 14.54 11.65
CA PHE A 188 -0.76 13.64 10.70
C PHE A 188 0.05 13.52 9.39
N ALA A 189 0.48 14.65 8.82
CA ALA A 189 1.30 14.67 7.62
C ALA A 189 2.65 13.95 7.82
N ILE A 190 3.30 14.14 8.97
CA ILE A 190 4.53 13.42 9.33
C ILE A 190 4.25 11.90 9.42
N GLY A 191 3.13 11.49 10.01
CA GLY A 191 2.72 10.10 10.09
C GLY A 191 2.54 9.44 8.73
N VAL A 192 1.84 10.11 7.80
CA VAL A 192 1.70 9.64 6.41
C VAL A 192 3.06 9.55 5.72
N PHE A 193 3.91 10.57 5.90
CA PHE A 193 5.23 10.61 5.28
C PHE A 193 6.15 9.49 5.78
N LEU A 194 6.09 9.14 7.07
CA LEU A 194 6.85 8.01 7.65
C LEU A 194 6.48 6.66 7.03
N ILE A 195 5.21 6.49 6.67
CA ILE A 195 4.69 5.27 6.03
C ILE A 195 5.06 5.22 4.55
N TRP A 196 5.22 6.38 3.90
CA TRP A 196 5.56 6.43 2.48
C TRP A 196 7.02 6.02 2.21
N PRO A 197 7.30 5.18 1.20
CA PRO A 197 8.65 4.74 0.87
C PRO A 197 9.45 5.85 0.18
N THR A 198 9.90 6.85 0.94
CA THR A 198 10.72 7.98 0.46
C THR A 198 12.23 7.76 0.59
N GLY A 199 12.65 6.70 1.29
CA GLY A 199 14.04 6.37 1.57
C GLY A 199 14.41 6.48 3.06
N ARG A 200 15.50 5.82 3.46
CA ARG A 200 15.89 5.72 4.88
C ARG A 200 16.20 7.08 5.53
N LEU A 201 16.92 7.95 4.83
CA LEU A 201 17.34 9.25 5.38
C LEU A 201 16.13 10.19 5.61
N SER A 202 15.17 10.21 4.68
CA SER A 202 13.95 11.02 4.82
C SER A 202 13.07 10.49 5.95
N GLN A 203 12.98 9.17 6.11
CA GLN A 203 12.24 8.56 7.23
C GLN A 203 12.89 8.89 8.58
N ILE A 204 14.23 8.83 8.69
CA ILE A 204 14.93 9.26 9.92
C ILE A 204 14.65 10.74 10.22
N ALA A 205 14.74 11.62 9.21
CA ALA A 205 14.43 13.02 9.37
C ALA A 205 12.98 13.24 9.84
N ALA A 206 12.03 12.44 9.33
CA ALA A 206 10.63 12.49 9.75
C ALA A 206 10.42 11.99 11.19
N VAL A 207 11.15 10.96 11.65
CA VAL A 207 11.13 10.55 13.06
C VAL A 207 11.66 11.67 13.95
N VAL A 208 12.77 12.30 13.57
CA VAL A 208 13.33 13.44 14.32
C VAL A 208 12.34 14.62 14.36
N ALA A 209 11.69 14.92 13.23
CA ALA A 209 10.65 15.94 13.15
C ALA A 209 9.45 15.60 14.04
N LEU A 210 8.99 14.34 14.05
CA LEU A 210 7.93 13.87 14.93
C LEU A 210 8.30 14.12 16.39
N VAL A 211 9.49 13.68 16.83
CA VAL A 211 9.96 13.87 18.21
C VAL A 211 10.03 15.37 18.56
N ALA A 212 10.55 16.21 17.68
CA ALA A 212 10.63 17.66 17.90
C ALA A 212 9.23 18.29 18.05
N VAL A 213 8.27 17.88 17.21
CA VAL A 213 6.88 18.35 17.27
C VAL A 213 6.20 17.88 18.57
N MET A 214 6.44 16.64 19.00
CA MET A 214 5.89 16.12 20.27
C MET A 214 6.48 16.85 21.48
N LEU A 215 7.78 17.17 21.48
CA LEU A 215 8.40 17.99 22.52
C LEU A 215 7.87 19.43 22.54
N LEU A 216 7.58 20.01 21.37
CA LEU A 216 6.91 21.31 21.28
C LEU A 216 5.50 21.24 21.86
N ALA A 217 4.73 20.20 21.52
CA ALA A 217 3.40 19.99 22.06
C ALA A 217 3.44 19.86 23.59
N ALA A 218 4.42 19.13 24.13
CA ALA A 218 4.64 19.00 25.58
C ALA A 218 4.90 20.35 26.26
N LYS A 219 5.68 21.24 25.64
CA LYS A 219 5.95 22.59 26.16
C LYS A 219 4.75 23.52 26.11
N LEU A 220 3.90 23.36 25.10
CA LEU A 220 2.67 24.14 24.92
C LEU A 220 1.50 23.61 25.74
N ALA A 221 1.61 22.39 26.26
CA ALA A 221 0.55 21.76 27.02
C ALA A 221 0.24 22.55 28.30
N PRO A 222 -1.04 22.82 28.60
CA PRO A 222 -1.41 23.46 29.86
C PRO A 222 -0.96 22.59 31.03
N LYS A 223 -0.44 23.21 32.09
CA LYS A 223 -0.05 22.48 33.32
C LYS A 223 -1.28 21.72 33.83
N ARG A 224 -1.12 20.41 34.03
CA ARG A 224 -2.19 19.53 34.48
C ARG A 224 -2.60 19.93 35.89
N GLU A 225 -3.73 20.61 36.03
CA GLU A 225 -4.36 20.80 37.33
C GLU A 225 -4.92 19.45 37.74
N TYR A 226 -4.30 18.81 38.74
CA TYR A 226 -4.73 17.50 39.21
C TYR A 226 -6.10 17.70 39.86
N ALA A 227 -7.17 17.27 39.19
CA ALA A 227 -8.47 17.21 39.81
C ALA A 227 -8.33 16.34 41.07
N SER A 228 -8.66 16.91 42.23
CA SER A 228 -8.67 16.18 43.49
C SER A 228 -9.49 14.89 43.33
N PRO A 229 -9.10 13.78 43.98
CA PRO A 229 -9.88 12.55 43.94
C PRO A 229 -11.35 12.89 44.24
N VAL A 230 -12.26 12.44 43.36
CA VAL A 230 -13.69 12.53 43.61
C VAL A 230 -13.93 11.77 44.91
N GLU A 231 -14.27 12.50 45.97
CA GLU A 231 -14.66 11.94 47.25
C GLU A 231 -15.98 11.19 47.01
N THR A 232 -15.87 9.87 46.84
CA THR A 232 -17.02 8.99 46.68
C THR A 232 -17.70 8.86 48.04
N ALA A 233 -18.86 9.51 48.18
CA ALA A 233 -19.82 9.27 49.26
C ALA A 233 -20.55 7.93 49.08
#